data_AF-A0ABD3W584-F1
#
_entry.id   AF-A0ABD3W584-F1
#
_cell.length_a   1.000
_cell.length_b   1.000
_cell.length_c   1.000
_cell.angle_alpha   90.00
_cell.angle_beta   90.00
_cell.angle_gamma   90.00
#
_symmetry.space_group_name_H-M   'P 1'
#
loop_
_entity.id
_entity.type
_entity.pdbx_description
1 polymer ?
#
loop_
_entity_poly.entity_id
_entity_poly.type
_entity_poly.pdbx_seq_one_letter_code
_entity_poly.pdbx_strand_id
1 'polypeptide(L)'
;MFEKIAEQDPSSSDTLEDEDGSSGELFSSDSKTITFLRFCGKCFARGVDEKSGCYSAFRTFCQSQNEKSMFVNFRGNRFNIIFLMGQIAFYHHQRIKHFFETVHGSCNRLQKLTLSLVKKPYIIASCKVLGLISKLITAPLWRLIESNVHVLDMNNSYHTLLAFFDRASEDSSDFINGNDHPFDSSLIERDEIYVKLVQPSDVIDDNACALAQMAFKGLGGVLRKAMKEQLPGGSFFQPTDEIREHTKSVIPHNKVPERVFGILDFFLRYRPNATTISNEAFLMFAFNKTSEWLQSLPITEKEKLLTECRKEGRQMQAKYKERLKEIEAKRRENLQNKQLALEKKQKRALQVKSKHTNAILYYGLWQRPDDVENILAELSNTEKRKALSSQIRFRQKVLKQTVIDKQLYQMSEKGKAYSLEKLKNNVIQLIKDAADSPSEESPTQEIPLLVGKKVIHTFNEGKWPGRVLSVVAGFPEFYNIVYDCDLQENSSPNAIYTYTLKEDYRNGNLEIVPE
;
A
#
# COMPACT_ATOMS: atom_id res chain seq x y z
N MET A 1 -40.75 -1.56 -14.62
CA MET A 1 -41.72 -0.48 -14.90
C MET A 1 -40.97 0.55 -15.72
N PHE A 2 -41.04 0.67 -17.04
CA PHE A 2 -41.87 0.14 -18.14
C PHE A 2 -40.91 0.03 -19.35
N GLU A 3 -40.71 -1.14 -19.95
CA GLU A 3 -41.39 -1.67 -21.16
C GLU A 3 -41.22 -0.89 -22.48
N LYS A 4 -40.70 -1.63 -23.48
CA LYS A 4 -40.88 -1.56 -24.95
C LYS A 4 -40.25 -0.40 -25.74
N ILE A 5 -39.29 -0.75 -26.62
CA ILE A 5 -39.53 -0.82 -28.08
C ILE A 5 -38.78 -2.05 -28.62
N ALA A 6 -39.51 -2.90 -29.35
CA ALA A 6 -39.01 -4.01 -30.14
C ALA A 6 -39.18 -3.68 -31.64
N GLU A 7 -38.47 -4.45 -32.47
CA GLU A 7 -38.70 -4.67 -33.92
C GLU A 7 -38.22 -3.60 -34.91
N GLN A 8 -37.11 -3.91 -35.59
CA GLN A 8 -37.03 -3.84 -37.05
C GLN A 8 -36.08 -4.92 -37.60
N ASP A 9 -36.53 -5.55 -38.69
CA ASP A 9 -36.11 -6.81 -39.29
C ASP A 9 -34.75 -6.79 -40.03
N PRO A 10 -34.22 -7.97 -40.42
CA PRO A 10 -32.88 -8.17 -40.97
C PRO A 10 -32.86 -8.22 -42.50
N SER A 11 -32.15 -7.30 -43.15
CA SER A 11 -31.56 -7.52 -44.48
C SER A 11 -30.74 -6.31 -44.94
N SER A 12 -29.42 -6.41 -44.95
CA SER A 12 -28.59 -5.89 -46.04
C SER A 12 -27.14 -6.32 -45.84
N SER A 13 -26.65 -7.02 -46.85
CA SER A 13 -25.31 -7.50 -47.11
C SER A 13 -24.22 -6.43 -47.01
N ASP A 14 -23.05 -6.91 -46.60
CA ASP A 14 -21.70 -6.56 -47.07
C ASP A 14 -21.38 -5.09 -47.33
N THR A 15 -20.50 -4.54 -46.47
CA THR A 15 -19.19 -4.07 -46.93
C THR A 15 -18.21 -4.08 -45.76
N LEU A 16 -17.13 -4.85 -45.94
CA LEU A 16 -15.89 -4.75 -45.19
C LEU A 16 -15.27 -3.40 -45.49
N GLU A 17 -15.34 -2.46 -44.55
CA GLU A 17 -14.47 -1.28 -44.57
C GLU A 17 -13.56 -1.30 -43.35
N ASP A 18 -12.27 -1.18 -43.67
CA ASP A 18 -11.14 -1.01 -42.77
C ASP A 18 -11.32 0.23 -41.89
N GLU A 19 -11.83 0.05 -40.67
CA GLU A 19 -11.66 1.05 -39.61
C GLU A 19 -10.51 0.66 -38.68
N ASP A 20 -9.31 0.97 -39.17
CA ASP A 20 -8.11 1.20 -38.38
C ASP A 20 -8.31 2.53 -37.60
N GLY A 21 -9.15 2.49 -36.56
CA GLY A 21 -9.71 3.71 -35.99
C GLY A 21 -10.34 3.59 -34.60
N SER A 22 -9.88 2.67 -33.75
CA SER A 22 -10.21 2.71 -32.33
C SER A 22 -9.18 1.95 -31.51
N SER A 23 -8.08 2.64 -31.21
CA SER A 23 -7.18 2.35 -30.10
C SER A 23 -7.92 2.52 -28.77
N GLY A 24 -8.87 1.63 -28.49
CA GLY A 24 -9.44 1.47 -27.16
C GLY A 24 -8.32 1.06 -26.21
N GLU A 25 -7.92 1.98 -25.34
CA GLU A 25 -6.85 1.86 -24.35
C GLU A 25 -6.81 0.46 -23.72
N LEU A 26 -5.91 -0.37 -24.24
CA LEU A 26 -5.63 -1.69 -23.73
C LEU A 26 -4.61 -1.50 -22.60
N PHE A 27 -5.08 -1.44 -21.34
CA PHE A 27 -4.28 -1.43 -20.10
C PHE A 27 -2.80 -1.02 -20.29
N SER A 28 -2.50 0.28 -20.27
CA SER A 28 -1.25 0.87 -20.80
C SER A 28 0.07 0.48 -20.09
N SER A 29 0.09 -0.51 -19.19
CA SER A 29 1.32 -0.94 -18.49
C SER A 29 1.88 -2.29 -18.96
N ASP A 30 1.05 -3.18 -19.54
CA ASP A 30 1.43 -4.59 -19.71
C ASP A 30 1.80 -4.93 -21.15
N SER A 31 2.81 -5.77 -21.35
CA SER A 31 3.17 -6.25 -22.68
C SER A 31 2.02 -7.04 -23.32
N LYS A 32 1.89 -6.97 -24.66
CA LYS A 32 0.84 -7.70 -25.40
C LYS A 32 0.92 -9.22 -25.16
N THR A 33 2.12 -9.77 -24.97
CA THR A 33 2.32 -11.18 -24.61
C THR A 33 1.76 -11.49 -23.22
N ILE A 34 2.07 -10.68 -22.20
CA ILE A 34 1.51 -10.88 -20.85
C ILE A 34 0.00 -10.75 -20.87
N THR A 35 -0.53 -9.79 -21.63
CA THR A 35 -1.98 -9.61 -21.83
C THR A 35 -2.60 -10.86 -22.45
N PHE A 36 -1.98 -11.42 -23.49
CA PHE A 36 -2.44 -12.68 -24.11
C PHE A 36 -2.45 -13.84 -23.11
N LEU A 37 -1.37 -14.05 -22.35
CA LEU A 37 -1.30 -15.12 -21.35
C LEU A 37 -2.36 -14.96 -20.25
N ARG A 38 -2.60 -13.72 -19.81
CA ARG A 38 -3.67 -13.40 -18.86
C ARG A 38 -5.05 -13.71 -19.45
N PHE A 39 -5.28 -13.39 -20.71
CA PHE A 39 -6.54 -13.68 -21.38
C PHE A 39 -6.74 -15.18 -21.55
N CYS A 40 -5.72 -15.94 -21.94
CA CYS A 40 -5.76 -17.40 -21.95
C CYS A 40 -6.10 -17.98 -20.57
N GLY A 41 -5.49 -17.45 -19.51
CA GLY A 41 -5.82 -17.83 -18.13
C GLY A 41 -7.27 -17.52 -17.76
N LYS A 42 -7.86 -16.41 -18.24
CA LYS A 42 -9.27 -16.08 -18.00
C LYS A 42 -10.24 -16.88 -18.88
N CYS A 43 -9.84 -17.23 -20.10
CA CYS A 43 -10.68 -17.98 -21.03
C CYS A 43 -10.72 -19.47 -20.70
N PHE A 44 -9.57 -20.05 -20.32
CA PHE A 44 -9.35 -21.49 -20.38
C PHE A 44 -8.92 -22.13 -19.05
N ALA A 45 -8.78 -21.39 -17.96
CA ALA A 45 -8.46 -21.99 -16.66
C ALA A 45 -9.70 -22.46 -15.89
N ARG A 46 -9.52 -23.47 -15.04
CA ARG A 46 -10.59 -24.00 -14.18
C ARG A 46 -11.00 -23.00 -13.10
N GLY A 47 -12.30 -22.83 -12.91
CA GLY A 47 -12.86 -21.98 -11.85
C GLY A 47 -12.96 -20.49 -12.20
N VAL A 48 -12.82 -20.14 -13.48
CA VAL A 48 -13.09 -18.79 -13.98
C VAL A 48 -14.58 -18.66 -14.33
N ASP A 49 -15.10 -17.43 -14.23
CA ASP A 49 -16.49 -17.08 -14.57
C ASP A 49 -16.84 -17.48 -16.02
N GLU A 50 -17.83 -18.36 -16.18
CA GLU A 50 -18.29 -18.88 -17.48
C GLU A 50 -19.01 -17.82 -18.32
N LYS A 51 -19.40 -16.66 -17.76
CA LYS A 51 -19.90 -15.54 -18.57
C LYS A 51 -18.81 -14.93 -19.46
N SER A 52 -17.58 -14.92 -18.95
CA SER A 52 -16.42 -14.34 -19.66
C SER A 52 -15.49 -15.42 -20.24
N GLY A 53 -15.36 -16.56 -19.56
CA GLY A 53 -14.52 -17.69 -19.94
C GLY A 53 -15.28 -18.79 -20.68
N CYS A 54 -14.53 -19.80 -21.13
CA CYS A 54 -15.04 -20.93 -21.92
C CYS A 54 -14.35 -22.25 -21.55
N TYR A 55 -13.90 -22.40 -20.30
CA TYR A 55 -13.13 -23.56 -19.84
C TYR A 55 -13.82 -24.89 -20.13
N SER A 56 -15.09 -25.02 -19.75
CA SER A 56 -15.86 -26.27 -19.89
C SER A 56 -15.95 -26.71 -21.35
N ALA A 57 -16.28 -25.77 -22.25
CA ALA A 57 -16.35 -26.04 -23.69
C ALA A 57 -14.97 -26.35 -24.31
N PHE A 58 -13.94 -25.56 -23.98
CA PHE A 58 -12.58 -25.80 -24.47
C PHE A 58 -12.00 -27.12 -23.95
N ARG A 59 -12.30 -27.50 -22.71
CA ARG A 59 -11.90 -28.78 -22.13
C ARG A 59 -12.54 -29.93 -22.90
N THR A 60 -13.84 -29.87 -23.17
CA THR A 60 -14.54 -30.89 -23.98
C THR A 60 -13.96 -30.98 -25.38
N PHE A 61 -13.67 -29.84 -26.01
CA PHE A 61 -13.01 -29.79 -27.31
C PHE A 61 -11.62 -30.46 -27.27
N CYS A 62 -10.76 -30.13 -26.32
CA CYS A 62 -9.46 -30.80 -26.17
C CYS A 62 -9.63 -32.32 -25.96
N GLN A 63 -10.59 -32.75 -25.14
CA GLN A 63 -10.85 -34.17 -24.90
C GLN A 63 -11.30 -34.89 -26.19
N SER A 64 -12.08 -34.24 -27.06
CA SER A 64 -12.45 -34.79 -28.37
C SER A 64 -11.25 -35.00 -29.30
N GLN A 65 -10.14 -34.30 -29.04
CA GLN A 65 -8.87 -34.40 -29.76
C GLN A 65 -7.83 -35.26 -29.01
N ASN A 66 -8.28 -36.06 -28.03
CA ASN A 66 -7.42 -36.86 -27.14
C ASN A 66 -6.39 -36.04 -26.34
N GLU A 67 -6.74 -34.80 -26.01
CA GLU A 67 -5.87 -33.84 -25.36
C GLU A 67 -6.46 -33.31 -24.05
N LYS A 68 -5.60 -32.82 -23.16
CA LYS A 68 -6.03 -32.19 -21.90
C LYS A 68 -5.82 -30.69 -21.97
N SER A 69 -6.79 -29.91 -21.47
CA SER A 69 -6.56 -28.49 -21.23
C SER A 69 -5.61 -28.33 -20.03
N MET A 70 -4.44 -27.72 -20.28
CA MET A 70 -3.39 -27.55 -19.28
C MET A 70 -3.39 -26.16 -18.63
N PHE A 71 -4.30 -25.27 -19.02
CA PHE A 71 -4.32 -23.89 -18.54
C PHE A 71 -4.63 -23.80 -17.05
N VAL A 72 -3.86 -22.95 -16.37
CA VAL A 72 -3.97 -22.67 -14.93
C VAL A 72 -4.41 -21.23 -14.70
N ASN A 73 -4.96 -20.97 -13.51
CA ASN A 73 -5.37 -19.61 -13.14
C ASN A 73 -4.16 -18.68 -13.09
N PHE A 74 -4.25 -17.56 -13.81
CA PHE A 74 -3.22 -16.51 -13.81
C PHE A 74 -3.13 -15.78 -12.46
N ARG A 75 -4.19 -15.84 -11.64
CA ARG A 75 -4.27 -15.15 -10.34
C ARG A 75 -3.67 -16.02 -9.23
N GLY A 76 -2.73 -15.45 -8.46
CA GLY A 76 -2.22 -16.03 -7.22
C GLY A 76 -0.95 -16.88 -7.33
N ASN A 77 -0.27 -16.90 -8.49
CA ASN A 77 0.97 -17.65 -8.65
C ASN A 77 2.19 -16.77 -8.96
N ARG A 78 3.32 -17.19 -8.38
CA ARG A 78 4.64 -16.54 -8.27
C ARG A 78 5.32 -16.34 -9.63
N PHE A 79 6.49 -15.69 -9.62
CA PHE A 79 7.44 -15.43 -10.72
C PHE A 79 7.42 -16.42 -11.91
N ASN A 80 7.22 -17.73 -11.65
CA ASN A 80 7.23 -18.76 -12.68
C ASN A 80 5.96 -18.89 -13.53
N ILE A 81 4.84 -18.28 -13.14
CA ILE A 81 3.55 -18.50 -13.82
C ILE A 81 3.53 -18.00 -15.25
N ILE A 82 4.27 -16.93 -15.55
CA ILE A 82 4.33 -16.36 -16.91
C ILE A 82 5.04 -17.34 -17.85
N PHE A 83 6.14 -17.97 -17.40
CA PHE A 83 6.87 -18.98 -18.19
C PHE A 83 6.03 -20.25 -18.38
N LEU A 84 5.37 -20.72 -17.31
CA LEU A 84 4.46 -21.87 -17.37
C LEU A 84 3.27 -21.61 -18.32
N MET A 85 2.64 -20.44 -18.22
CA MET A 85 1.55 -20.06 -19.12
C MET A 85 2.04 -19.89 -20.55
N GLY A 86 3.27 -19.40 -20.74
CA GLY A 86 3.93 -19.29 -22.05
C GLY A 86 4.04 -20.63 -22.78
N GLN A 87 4.59 -21.66 -22.12
CA GLN A 87 4.68 -23.00 -22.72
C GLN A 87 3.29 -23.59 -23.05
N ILE A 88 2.29 -23.40 -22.17
CA ILE A 88 0.94 -23.94 -22.38
C ILE A 88 0.24 -23.21 -23.53
N ALA A 89 0.37 -21.88 -23.57
CA ALA A 89 -0.22 -21.05 -24.63
C ALA A 89 0.41 -21.36 -25.99
N PHE A 90 1.73 -21.58 -26.04
CA PHE A 90 2.39 -22.07 -27.23
C PHE A 90 1.90 -23.47 -27.60
N TYR A 91 1.83 -24.42 -26.68
CA TYR A 91 1.38 -25.79 -27.00
C TYR A 91 -0.06 -25.85 -27.55
N HIS A 92 -0.96 -25.00 -27.04
CA HIS A 92 -2.36 -24.96 -27.47
C HIS A 92 -2.70 -23.90 -28.52
N HIS A 93 -1.76 -23.10 -29.05
CA HIS A 93 -2.08 -21.92 -29.87
C HIS A 93 -2.95 -22.25 -31.11
N GLN A 94 -2.63 -23.33 -31.83
CA GLN A 94 -3.41 -23.78 -32.99
C GLN A 94 -4.82 -24.24 -32.59
N ARG A 95 -4.93 -24.92 -31.45
CA ARG A 95 -6.21 -25.38 -30.89
C ARG A 95 -7.07 -24.22 -30.43
N ILE A 96 -6.48 -23.19 -29.81
CA ILE A 96 -7.17 -21.96 -29.44
C ILE A 96 -7.74 -21.27 -30.69
N LYS A 97 -6.91 -21.15 -31.73
CA LYS A 97 -7.32 -20.55 -32.99
C LYS A 97 -8.50 -21.32 -33.60
N HIS A 98 -8.36 -22.63 -33.77
CA HIS A 98 -9.41 -23.49 -34.34
C HIS A 98 -10.70 -23.47 -33.49
N PHE A 99 -10.57 -23.57 -32.17
CA PHE A 99 -11.71 -23.57 -31.26
C PHE A 99 -12.56 -22.30 -31.40
N PHE A 100 -11.94 -21.12 -31.39
CA PHE A 100 -12.68 -19.86 -31.54
C PHE A 100 -13.17 -19.60 -32.96
N GLU A 101 -12.49 -20.09 -34.00
CA GLU A 101 -12.91 -19.88 -35.39
C GLU A 101 -14.04 -20.81 -35.82
N THR A 102 -14.11 -22.04 -35.27
CA THR A 102 -14.94 -23.10 -35.85
C THR A 102 -15.86 -23.81 -34.87
N VAL A 103 -15.56 -23.81 -33.56
CA VAL A 103 -16.25 -24.67 -32.58
C VAL A 103 -17.10 -23.87 -31.59
N HIS A 104 -16.52 -22.81 -31.00
CA HIS A 104 -17.11 -22.08 -29.87
C HIS A 104 -18.33 -21.22 -30.28
N GLY A 105 -18.44 -20.86 -31.56
CA GLY A 105 -19.49 -19.98 -32.07
C GLY A 105 -19.28 -18.52 -31.67
N SER A 106 -20.29 -17.88 -31.08
CA SER A 106 -20.26 -16.45 -30.76
C SER A 106 -19.23 -16.12 -29.66
N CYS A 107 -18.24 -15.31 -30.00
CA CYS A 107 -17.20 -14.87 -29.06
C CYS A 107 -17.54 -13.53 -28.38
N ASN A 108 -17.35 -13.46 -27.06
CA ASN A 108 -17.41 -12.19 -26.32
C ASN A 108 -16.15 -11.31 -26.58
N ARG A 109 -16.12 -10.09 -26.03
CA ARG A 109 -14.98 -9.16 -26.23
C ARG A 109 -13.62 -9.75 -25.84
N LEU A 110 -13.55 -10.46 -24.70
CA LEU A 110 -12.31 -11.09 -24.22
C LEU A 110 -11.84 -12.20 -25.19
N GLN A 111 -12.76 -13.04 -25.65
CA GLN A 111 -12.48 -14.14 -26.57
C GLN A 111 -12.05 -13.62 -27.95
N LYS A 112 -12.71 -12.57 -28.47
CA LYS A 112 -12.32 -11.88 -29.72
C LYS A 112 -10.91 -11.31 -29.63
N LEU A 113 -10.56 -10.66 -28.50
CA LEU A 113 -9.21 -10.15 -28.26
C LEU A 113 -8.17 -11.28 -28.11
N THR A 114 -8.56 -12.40 -27.49
CA THR A 114 -7.68 -13.57 -27.38
C THR A 114 -7.38 -14.15 -28.76
N LEU A 115 -8.41 -14.26 -29.61
CA LEU A 115 -8.27 -14.72 -31.00
C LEU A 115 -7.43 -13.76 -31.85
N SER A 116 -7.59 -12.44 -31.69
CA SER A 116 -6.78 -11.48 -32.45
C SER A 116 -5.31 -11.50 -32.03
N LEU A 117 -5.00 -11.81 -30.77
CA LEU A 117 -3.62 -11.94 -30.27
C LEU A 117 -2.96 -13.25 -30.68
N VAL A 118 -3.67 -14.40 -30.62
CA VAL A 118 -3.08 -15.71 -31.00
C VAL A 118 -2.71 -15.77 -32.48
N LYS A 119 -3.37 -14.97 -33.33
CA LYS A 119 -3.07 -14.87 -34.77
C LYS A 119 -1.75 -14.15 -35.07
N LYS A 120 -1.16 -13.45 -34.11
CA LYS A 120 0.04 -12.63 -34.32
C LYS A 120 1.31 -13.48 -34.14
N PRO A 121 2.14 -13.67 -35.18
CA PRO A 121 3.33 -14.54 -35.10
C PRO A 121 4.29 -14.17 -33.97
N TYR A 122 4.55 -12.87 -33.75
CA TYR A 122 5.45 -12.41 -32.68
C TYR A 122 4.94 -12.73 -31.26
N ILE A 123 3.62 -12.85 -31.05
CA ILE A 123 3.04 -13.28 -29.76
C ILE A 123 3.33 -14.77 -29.54
N ILE A 124 3.16 -15.58 -30.57
CA ILE A 124 3.46 -17.02 -30.51
C ILE A 124 4.96 -17.26 -30.34
N ALA A 125 5.80 -16.52 -31.06
CA ALA A 125 7.26 -16.50 -30.88
C ALA A 125 7.62 -16.16 -29.42
N SER A 126 7.00 -15.12 -28.85
CA SER A 126 7.19 -14.78 -27.42
C SER A 126 6.78 -15.92 -26.49
N CYS A 127 5.68 -16.62 -26.79
CA CYS A 127 5.23 -17.77 -26.00
C CYS A 127 6.21 -18.95 -26.11
N LYS A 128 6.80 -19.19 -27.29
CA LYS A 128 7.87 -20.18 -27.51
C LYS A 128 9.07 -19.86 -26.63
N VAL A 129 9.58 -18.63 -26.66
CA VAL A 129 10.70 -18.17 -25.82
C VAL A 129 10.39 -18.36 -24.33
N LEU A 130 9.24 -17.88 -23.86
CA LEU A 130 8.85 -18.03 -22.45
C LEU A 130 8.72 -19.51 -22.05
N GLY A 131 8.23 -20.36 -22.94
CA GLY A 131 8.14 -21.79 -22.71
C GLY A 131 9.49 -22.50 -22.69
N LEU A 132 10.42 -22.12 -23.55
CA LEU A 132 11.80 -22.61 -23.52
C LEU A 132 12.52 -22.17 -22.24
N ILE A 133 12.35 -20.91 -21.82
CA ILE A 133 12.87 -20.42 -20.52
C ILE A 133 12.26 -21.21 -19.35
N SER A 134 10.96 -21.59 -19.45
CA SER A 134 10.33 -22.50 -18.48
C SER A 134 11.08 -23.83 -18.39
N LYS A 135 11.25 -24.50 -19.53
CA LYS A 135 11.76 -25.88 -19.61
C LYS A 135 13.26 -26.02 -19.41
N LEU A 136 14.05 -25.09 -19.95
CA LEU A 136 15.51 -25.17 -20.02
C LEU A 136 16.23 -24.40 -18.91
N ILE A 137 15.56 -23.43 -18.28
CA ILE A 137 16.22 -22.52 -17.33
C ILE A 137 15.52 -22.54 -15.97
N THR A 138 14.30 -22.03 -15.90
CA THR A 138 13.64 -21.79 -14.62
C THR A 138 13.22 -23.08 -13.91
N ALA A 139 12.67 -24.07 -14.61
CA ALA A 139 12.34 -25.36 -14.00
C ALA A 139 13.59 -26.15 -13.57
N PRO A 140 14.66 -26.29 -14.39
CA PRO A 140 15.92 -26.90 -13.94
C PRO A 140 16.56 -26.16 -12.76
N LEU A 141 16.58 -24.82 -12.77
CA LEU A 141 17.05 -24.02 -11.63
C LEU A 141 16.26 -24.31 -10.36
N TRP A 142 14.93 -24.43 -10.46
CA TRP A 142 14.09 -24.81 -9.31
C TRP A 142 14.39 -26.22 -8.81
N ARG A 143 14.62 -27.19 -9.71
CA ARG A 143 14.99 -28.56 -9.31
C ARG A 143 16.33 -28.60 -8.57
N LEU A 144 17.30 -27.79 -8.98
CA LEU A 144 18.58 -27.62 -8.27
C LEU A 144 18.40 -26.99 -6.88
N ILE A 145 17.59 -25.94 -6.79
CA ILE A 145 17.30 -25.27 -5.52
C ILE A 145 16.57 -26.22 -4.56
N GLU A 146 15.74 -27.12 -5.08
CA GLU A 146 14.97 -28.10 -4.29
C GLU A 146 15.75 -29.36 -3.93
N SER A 147 16.88 -29.67 -4.59
CA SER A 147 17.67 -30.86 -4.31
C SER A 147 18.52 -30.77 -3.03
N ASN A 148 18.10 -29.97 -2.03
CA ASN A 148 18.76 -29.78 -0.72
C ASN A 148 20.23 -29.31 -0.81
N VAL A 149 20.51 -28.42 -1.75
CA VAL A 149 21.80 -27.78 -1.90
C VAL A 149 21.91 -26.62 -0.89
N HIS A 150 23.06 -26.44 -0.25
CA HIS A 150 23.27 -25.31 0.66
C HIS A 150 23.16 -23.99 -0.13
N VAL A 151 22.65 -22.90 0.47
CA VAL A 151 22.42 -21.64 -0.27
C VAL A 151 23.66 -21.10 -0.99
N LEU A 152 24.85 -21.36 -0.43
CA LEU A 152 26.13 -20.93 -0.98
C LEU A 152 26.64 -21.82 -2.12
N ASP A 153 26.14 -23.05 -2.23
CA ASP A 153 26.51 -23.95 -3.34
C ASP A 153 25.82 -23.52 -4.65
N MET A 154 24.80 -22.66 -4.57
CA MET A 154 24.14 -22.06 -5.72
C MET A 154 24.99 -21.00 -6.43
N ASN A 155 26.07 -20.50 -5.82
CA ASN A 155 26.92 -19.46 -6.40
C ASN A 155 27.46 -19.86 -7.78
N ASN A 156 27.94 -21.10 -7.91
CA ASN A 156 28.44 -21.62 -9.18
C ASN A 156 27.32 -21.71 -10.21
N SER A 157 26.13 -22.18 -9.81
CA SER A 157 24.96 -22.24 -10.70
C SER A 157 24.52 -20.86 -11.18
N TYR A 158 24.55 -19.84 -10.33
CA TYR A 158 24.26 -18.46 -10.73
C TYR A 158 25.32 -17.90 -11.67
N HIS A 159 26.59 -18.24 -11.44
CA HIS A 159 27.68 -17.82 -12.32
C HIS A 159 27.56 -18.47 -13.71
N THR A 160 27.32 -19.78 -13.78
CA THR A 160 27.06 -20.50 -15.05
C THR A 160 25.84 -19.94 -15.77
N LEU A 161 24.74 -19.67 -15.04
CA LEU A 161 23.55 -19.08 -15.63
C LEU A 161 23.80 -17.67 -16.18
N LEU A 162 24.62 -16.87 -15.49
CA LEU A 162 24.95 -15.53 -15.94
C LEU A 162 25.83 -15.56 -17.20
N ALA A 163 26.86 -16.42 -17.23
CA ALA A 163 27.71 -16.62 -18.40
C ALA A 163 26.89 -17.10 -19.61
N PHE A 164 25.91 -17.99 -19.38
CA PHE A 164 24.96 -18.39 -20.40
C PHE A 164 24.12 -17.20 -20.89
N PHE A 165 23.55 -16.37 -20.01
CA PHE A 165 22.76 -15.21 -20.44
C PHE A 165 23.57 -14.20 -21.23
N ASP A 166 24.84 -13.96 -20.87
CA ASP A 166 25.71 -13.07 -21.62
C ASP A 166 25.91 -13.56 -23.04
N ARG A 167 26.31 -14.82 -23.20
CA ARG A 167 26.50 -15.46 -24.52
C ARG A 167 25.19 -15.54 -25.32
N ALA A 168 24.12 -16.01 -24.70
CA ALA A 168 22.83 -16.20 -25.36
C ALA A 168 22.15 -14.87 -25.72
N SER A 169 22.54 -13.76 -25.08
CA SER A 169 22.07 -12.42 -25.46
C SER A 169 22.67 -11.92 -26.77
N GLU A 170 23.78 -12.50 -27.21
CA GLU A 170 24.42 -12.22 -28.50
C GLU A 170 23.87 -13.14 -29.60
N ASP A 171 23.81 -14.45 -29.34
CA ASP A 171 23.19 -15.43 -30.23
C ASP A 171 22.37 -16.46 -29.44
N SER A 172 21.09 -16.59 -29.78
CA SER A 172 20.15 -17.49 -29.09
C SER A 172 19.63 -18.62 -29.98
N SER A 173 20.19 -18.78 -31.19
CA SER A 173 19.71 -19.74 -32.19
C SER A 173 19.72 -21.18 -31.66
N ASP A 174 20.82 -21.59 -31.02
CA ASP A 174 20.93 -22.93 -30.42
C ASP A 174 20.00 -23.13 -29.22
N PHE A 175 19.72 -22.06 -28.47
CA PHE A 175 18.74 -22.10 -27.38
C PHE A 175 17.32 -22.31 -27.91
N ILE A 176 16.94 -21.62 -29.00
CA ILE A 176 15.62 -21.77 -29.63
C ILE A 176 15.38 -23.21 -30.12
N ASN A 177 16.43 -23.88 -30.58
CA ASN A 177 16.40 -25.28 -31.00
C ASN A 177 16.55 -26.27 -29.83
N GLY A 178 16.77 -25.79 -28.61
CA GLY A 178 16.96 -26.62 -27.41
C GLY A 178 18.30 -27.37 -27.34
N ASN A 179 19.27 -26.98 -28.15
CA ASN A 179 20.62 -27.57 -28.17
C ASN A 179 21.55 -26.95 -27.13
N ASP A 180 21.23 -25.73 -26.67
CA ASP A 180 22.04 -24.99 -25.70
C ASP A 180 21.23 -24.57 -24.49
N HIS A 181 21.77 -24.82 -23.29
CA HIS A 181 21.13 -24.55 -22.02
C HIS A 181 22.16 -24.51 -20.86
N PRO A 182 21.89 -23.75 -19.78
CA PRO A 182 22.88 -23.50 -18.72
C PRO A 182 23.09 -24.64 -17.73
N PHE A 183 22.16 -25.61 -17.66
CA PHE A 183 22.17 -26.66 -16.63
C PHE A 183 22.27 -28.05 -17.24
N ASP A 184 22.50 -29.07 -16.41
CA ASP A 184 22.56 -30.47 -16.85
C ASP A 184 21.25 -30.90 -17.53
N SER A 185 21.40 -31.64 -18.64
CA SER A 185 20.30 -32.27 -19.38
C SER A 185 19.43 -33.19 -18.50
N SER A 186 20.01 -33.80 -17.46
CA SER A 186 19.26 -34.65 -16.51
C SER A 186 18.14 -33.92 -15.78
N LEU A 187 18.25 -32.58 -15.67
CA LEU A 187 17.26 -31.73 -15.01
C LEU A 187 16.15 -31.25 -15.95
N ILE A 188 16.24 -31.54 -17.25
CA ILE A 188 15.29 -31.10 -18.27
C ILE A 188 14.27 -32.20 -18.55
N GLU A 189 12.99 -31.86 -18.41
CA GLU A 189 11.88 -32.77 -18.68
C GLU A 189 11.44 -32.65 -20.15
N ARG A 190 11.72 -33.68 -20.93
CA ARG A 190 11.44 -33.75 -22.38
C ARG A 190 10.06 -34.33 -22.68
N ASP A 191 9.02 -33.66 -22.18
CA ASP A 191 7.63 -34.01 -22.46
C ASP A 191 7.17 -33.54 -23.85
N GLU A 192 5.91 -33.80 -24.21
CA GLU A 192 5.33 -33.41 -25.50
C GLU A 192 5.38 -31.89 -25.74
N ILE A 193 5.27 -31.09 -24.68
CA ILE A 193 5.39 -29.63 -24.74
C ILE A 193 6.81 -29.24 -25.15
N TYR A 194 7.82 -29.84 -24.52
CA TYR A 194 9.22 -29.63 -24.89
C TYR A 194 9.46 -29.97 -26.37
N VAL A 195 9.00 -31.15 -26.80
CA VAL A 195 9.14 -31.60 -28.20
C VAL A 195 8.51 -30.58 -29.16
N LYS A 196 7.34 -30.03 -28.83
CA LYS A 196 6.70 -28.98 -29.63
C LYS A 196 7.46 -27.66 -29.61
N LEU A 197 8.04 -27.26 -28.47
CA LEU A 197 8.77 -26.00 -28.34
C LEU A 197 10.04 -25.98 -29.19
N VAL A 198 10.79 -27.08 -29.25
CA VAL A 198 12.06 -27.17 -29.99
C VAL A 198 11.90 -27.47 -31.49
N GLN A 199 10.66 -27.69 -31.96
CA GLN A 199 10.42 -27.88 -33.38
C GLN A 199 10.77 -26.60 -34.16
N PRO A 200 11.61 -26.70 -35.21
CA PRO A 200 11.94 -25.57 -36.08
C PRO A 200 10.69 -25.01 -36.76
N SER A 201 10.65 -23.70 -36.93
CA SER A 201 9.56 -23.01 -37.60
C SER A 201 10.03 -21.71 -38.26
N ASP A 202 10.10 -21.73 -39.59
CA ASP A 202 10.49 -20.59 -40.44
C ASP A 202 9.64 -19.32 -40.22
N VAL A 203 8.42 -19.48 -39.69
CA VAL A 203 7.49 -18.35 -39.47
C VAL A 203 7.78 -17.55 -38.19
N ILE A 204 8.32 -18.19 -37.16
CA ILE A 204 8.39 -17.58 -35.81
C ILE A 204 9.81 -17.58 -35.23
N ASP A 205 10.74 -18.38 -35.74
CA ASP A 205 12.03 -18.59 -35.07
C ASP A 205 12.94 -17.37 -35.14
N ASP A 206 12.95 -16.61 -36.25
CA ASP A 206 13.69 -15.34 -36.33
C ASP A 206 13.21 -14.34 -35.27
N ASN A 207 11.88 -14.23 -35.12
CA ASN A 207 11.28 -13.41 -34.08
C ASN A 207 11.60 -13.95 -32.68
N ALA A 208 11.59 -15.28 -32.50
CA ALA A 208 11.89 -15.93 -31.23
C ALA A 208 13.35 -15.68 -30.81
N CYS A 209 14.30 -15.76 -31.73
CA CYS A 209 15.71 -15.45 -31.49
C CYS A 209 15.89 -14.01 -31.01
N ALA A 210 15.34 -13.04 -31.74
CA ALA A 210 15.42 -11.63 -31.35
C ALA A 210 14.78 -11.36 -29.98
N LEU A 211 13.63 -11.98 -29.69
CA LEU A 211 12.96 -11.88 -28.40
C LEU A 211 13.74 -12.55 -27.27
N ALA A 212 14.36 -13.70 -27.52
CA ALA A 212 15.19 -14.41 -26.55
C ALA A 212 16.43 -13.60 -26.17
N GLN A 213 17.14 -13.03 -27.15
CA GLN A 213 18.29 -12.16 -26.91
C GLN A 213 17.93 -10.98 -25.99
N MET A 214 16.82 -10.28 -26.28
CA MET A 214 16.32 -9.20 -25.41
C MET A 214 15.96 -9.70 -24.00
N ALA A 215 15.28 -10.85 -23.91
CA ALA A 215 14.92 -11.45 -22.64
C ALA A 215 16.15 -11.81 -21.81
N PHE A 216 17.19 -12.40 -22.41
CA PHE A 216 18.43 -12.76 -21.74
C PHE A 216 19.23 -11.55 -21.27
N LYS A 217 19.28 -10.47 -22.06
CA LYS A 217 19.87 -9.21 -21.61
C LYS A 217 19.16 -8.65 -20.36
N GLY A 218 17.83 -8.69 -20.35
CA GLY A 218 17.02 -8.29 -19.20
C GLY A 218 17.22 -9.20 -17.98
N LEU A 219 17.12 -10.52 -18.16
CA LEU A 219 17.27 -11.53 -17.11
C LEU A 219 18.68 -11.51 -16.51
N GLY A 220 19.72 -11.38 -17.33
CA GLY A 220 21.10 -11.23 -16.88
C GLY A 220 21.32 -9.97 -16.05
N GLY A 221 20.69 -8.85 -16.43
CA GLY A 221 20.69 -7.61 -15.65
C GLY A 221 20.03 -7.78 -14.28
N VAL A 222 18.89 -8.47 -14.22
CA VAL A 222 18.20 -8.79 -12.96
C VAL A 222 19.04 -9.72 -12.09
N LEU A 223 19.61 -10.79 -12.67
CA LEU A 223 20.41 -11.77 -11.94
C LEU A 223 21.65 -11.12 -11.32
N ARG A 224 22.37 -10.27 -12.07
CA ARG A 224 23.51 -9.50 -11.56
C ARG A 224 23.16 -8.63 -10.36
N LYS A 225 22.00 -7.97 -10.41
CA LYS A 225 21.56 -7.10 -9.31
C LYS A 225 21.10 -7.90 -8.10
N ALA A 226 20.31 -8.96 -8.33
CA ALA A 226 19.71 -9.76 -7.27
C ALA A 226 20.74 -10.62 -6.53
N MET A 227 21.70 -11.20 -7.26
CA MET A 227 22.69 -12.13 -6.72
C MET A 227 24.10 -11.50 -6.61
N LYS A 228 24.19 -10.17 -6.52
CA LYS A 228 25.46 -9.42 -6.50
C LYS A 228 26.47 -10.00 -5.49
N GLU A 229 26.02 -10.33 -4.29
CA GLU A 229 26.88 -10.85 -3.23
C GLU A 229 27.30 -12.32 -3.43
N GLN A 230 26.58 -13.06 -4.26
CA GLN A 230 26.82 -14.48 -4.58
C GLN A 230 27.55 -14.70 -5.92
N LEU A 231 27.82 -13.62 -6.65
CA LEU A 231 28.55 -13.61 -7.92
C LEU A 231 30.01 -13.16 -7.72
N PRO A 232 30.91 -13.37 -8.70
CA PRO A 232 32.32 -12.98 -8.58
C PRO A 232 32.49 -11.53 -8.10
N GLY A 233 33.28 -11.34 -7.04
CA GLY A 233 33.49 -10.05 -6.38
C GLY A 233 32.51 -9.72 -5.23
N GLY A 234 31.49 -10.55 -5.01
CA GLY A 234 30.58 -10.46 -3.86
C GLY A 234 31.13 -11.13 -2.59
N SER A 235 30.64 -10.73 -1.41
CA SER A 235 31.14 -11.22 -0.12
C SER A 235 30.88 -12.72 0.12
N PHE A 236 29.94 -13.33 -0.59
CA PHE A 236 29.56 -14.73 -0.40
C PHE A 236 29.99 -15.65 -1.54
N PHE A 237 30.64 -15.15 -2.59
CA PHE A 237 31.03 -15.96 -3.77
C PHE A 237 31.95 -17.13 -3.42
N GLN A 238 32.97 -16.86 -2.60
CA GLN A 238 33.89 -17.85 -2.03
C GLN A 238 33.76 -17.83 -0.51
N PRO A 239 32.75 -18.53 0.05
CA PRO A 239 32.49 -18.47 1.47
C PRO A 239 33.58 -19.22 2.26
N THR A 240 33.94 -18.66 3.41
CA THR A 240 34.76 -19.38 4.40
C THR A 240 33.92 -20.44 5.13
N ASP A 241 34.59 -21.43 5.75
CA ASP A 241 33.91 -22.46 6.53
C ASP A 241 33.09 -21.88 7.70
N GLU A 242 33.53 -20.76 8.27
CA GLU A 242 32.80 -20.04 9.31
C GLU A 242 31.44 -19.51 8.81
N ILE A 243 31.42 -18.88 7.63
CA ILE A 243 30.17 -18.38 7.02
C ILE A 243 29.25 -19.56 6.71
N ARG A 244 29.80 -20.68 6.25
CA ARG A 244 29.05 -21.90 5.94
C ARG A 244 28.38 -22.47 7.18
N GLU A 245 29.07 -22.53 8.31
CA GLU A 245 28.46 -23.00 9.56
C GLU A 245 27.40 -22.01 10.08
N HIS A 246 27.64 -20.70 10.01
CA HIS A 246 26.65 -19.68 10.39
C HIS A 246 25.37 -19.70 9.54
N THR A 247 25.47 -20.15 8.28
CA THR A 247 24.35 -20.16 7.32
C THR A 247 23.72 -21.54 7.12
N LYS A 248 24.16 -22.56 7.87
CA LYS A 248 23.69 -23.95 7.77
C LYS A 248 22.18 -24.14 7.87
N SER A 249 21.50 -23.26 8.60
CA SER A 249 20.03 -23.30 8.77
C SER A 249 19.25 -22.57 7.68
N VAL A 250 19.94 -21.90 6.75
CA VAL A 250 19.33 -21.09 5.69
C VAL A 250 18.94 -21.98 4.51
N ILE A 251 17.63 -22.07 4.25
CA ILE A 251 17.08 -22.79 3.10
C ILE A 251 17.22 -21.89 1.86
N PRO A 252 17.64 -22.43 0.69
CA PRO A 252 17.84 -21.65 -0.54
C PRO A 252 16.54 -21.08 -1.15
N HIS A 253 15.37 -21.48 -0.64
CA HIS A 253 14.07 -21.04 -1.14
C HIS A 253 13.09 -20.69 -0.03
N ASN A 254 12.12 -19.83 -0.35
CA ASN A 254 11.05 -19.41 0.55
C ASN A 254 9.71 -20.18 0.34
N LYS A 255 9.72 -21.33 -0.36
CA LYS A 255 8.49 -22.09 -0.67
C LYS A 255 7.66 -22.42 0.57
N VAL A 256 8.32 -22.88 1.63
CA VAL A 256 7.66 -23.27 2.88
C VAL A 256 6.97 -22.09 3.56
N PRO A 257 7.66 -20.97 3.89
CA PRO A 257 7.01 -19.77 4.42
C PRO A 257 5.85 -19.27 3.56
N GLU A 258 6.04 -19.17 2.25
CA GLU A 258 4.97 -18.66 1.37
C GLU A 258 3.76 -19.60 1.29
N ARG A 259 3.98 -20.92 1.36
CA ARG A 259 2.87 -21.89 1.45
C ARG A 259 2.12 -21.77 2.78
N VAL A 260 2.85 -21.57 3.89
CA VAL A 260 2.30 -21.34 5.22
C VAL A 260 1.40 -20.10 5.19
N PHE A 261 1.90 -18.98 4.66
CA PHE A 261 1.11 -17.75 4.54
C PHE A 261 -0.09 -17.90 3.62
N GLY A 262 0.05 -18.60 2.49
CA GLY A 262 -1.08 -18.85 1.58
C GLY A 262 -2.22 -19.64 2.24
N ILE A 263 -1.88 -20.68 3.02
CA ILE A 263 -2.87 -21.47 3.77
C ILE A 263 -3.48 -20.64 4.90
N LEU A 264 -2.67 -19.85 5.60
CA LEU A 264 -3.15 -18.96 6.66
C LEU A 264 -4.14 -17.92 6.12
N ASP A 265 -3.83 -17.26 5.00
CA ASP A 265 -4.73 -16.29 4.36
C ASP A 265 -6.06 -16.95 3.96
N PHE A 266 -6.01 -18.17 3.42
CA PHE A 266 -7.23 -18.94 3.17
C PHE A 266 -8.04 -19.19 4.45
N PHE A 267 -7.40 -19.63 5.55
CA PHE A 267 -8.11 -19.86 6.81
C PHE A 267 -8.68 -18.58 7.42
N LEU A 268 -7.98 -17.45 7.32
CA LEU A 268 -8.47 -16.16 7.78
C LEU A 268 -9.73 -15.71 7.02
N ARG A 269 -9.80 -15.98 5.71
CA ARG A 269 -10.99 -15.68 4.90
C ARG A 269 -12.14 -16.66 5.12
N TYR A 270 -11.82 -17.95 5.22
CA TYR A 270 -12.82 -19.00 5.41
C TYR A 270 -13.40 -19.00 6.84
N ARG A 271 -12.60 -18.58 7.83
CA ARG A 271 -12.95 -18.58 9.25
C ARG A 271 -12.53 -17.26 9.91
N PRO A 272 -13.19 -16.14 9.57
CA PRO A 272 -12.80 -14.81 10.07
C PRO A 272 -12.88 -14.68 11.59
N ASN A 273 -13.73 -15.48 12.24
CA ASN A 273 -13.91 -15.48 13.69
C ASN A 273 -13.01 -16.50 14.41
N ALA A 274 -12.17 -17.26 13.69
CA ALA A 274 -11.26 -18.21 14.32
C ALA A 274 -10.11 -17.47 15.03
N THR A 275 -9.75 -17.95 16.22
CA THR A 275 -8.61 -17.41 16.96
C THR A 275 -7.29 -17.74 16.24
N THR A 276 -6.25 -16.95 16.49
CA THR A 276 -4.91 -17.21 15.95
C THR A 276 -4.41 -18.61 16.30
N ILE A 277 -4.62 -19.06 17.55
CA ILE A 277 -4.25 -20.42 17.99
C ILE A 277 -4.98 -21.49 17.19
N SER A 278 -6.27 -21.30 16.93
CA SER A 278 -7.04 -22.24 16.12
C SER A 278 -6.46 -22.33 14.71
N ASN A 279 -6.19 -21.20 14.07
CA ASN A 279 -5.62 -21.16 12.72
C ASN A 279 -4.21 -21.77 12.66
N GLU A 280 -3.37 -21.50 13.66
CA GLU A 280 -2.04 -22.12 13.82
C GLU A 280 -2.14 -23.64 13.96
N ALA A 281 -3.06 -24.14 14.80
CA ALA A 281 -3.29 -25.57 14.96
C ALA A 281 -3.76 -26.23 13.66
N PHE A 282 -4.69 -25.61 12.93
CA PHE A 282 -5.11 -26.11 11.61
C PHE A 282 -3.97 -26.12 10.59
N LEU A 283 -3.11 -25.10 10.64
CA LEU A 283 -1.96 -25.01 9.76
C LEU A 283 -0.96 -26.12 10.05
N MET A 284 -0.57 -26.32 11.32
CA MET A 284 0.32 -27.41 11.71
C MET A 284 -0.29 -28.79 11.37
N PHE A 285 -1.58 -28.97 11.64
CA PHE A 285 -2.28 -30.22 11.33
C PHE A 285 -2.26 -30.54 9.83
N ALA A 286 -2.42 -29.53 8.97
CA ALA A 286 -2.35 -29.68 7.52
C ALA A 286 -0.92 -29.93 7.02
N PHE A 287 0.06 -29.17 7.52
CA PHE A 287 1.47 -29.28 7.08
C PHE A 287 2.12 -30.59 7.51
N ASN A 288 1.84 -31.05 8.73
CA ASN A 288 2.41 -32.28 9.28
C ASN A 288 1.67 -33.53 8.79
N LYS A 289 0.68 -33.38 7.90
CA LYS A 289 -0.19 -34.46 7.41
C LYS A 289 -0.78 -35.28 8.57
N THR A 290 -1.13 -34.60 9.66
CA THR A 290 -1.51 -35.26 10.92
C THR A 290 -2.73 -36.16 10.74
N SER A 291 -3.64 -35.83 9.82
CA SER A 291 -4.77 -36.71 9.48
C SER A 291 -4.33 -38.04 8.87
N GLU A 292 -3.39 -38.03 7.93
CA GLU A 292 -2.87 -39.24 7.28
C GLU A 292 -2.13 -40.10 8.31
N TRP A 293 -1.29 -39.46 9.13
CA TRP A 293 -0.59 -40.13 10.23
C TRP A 293 -1.57 -40.75 11.25
N LEU A 294 -2.58 -40.01 11.71
CA LEU A 294 -3.62 -40.53 12.62
C LEU A 294 -4.44 -41.68 12.03
N GLN A 295 -4.58 -41.75 10.70
CA GLN A 295 -5.26 -42.86 10.03
C GLN A 295 -4.36 -44.10 9.92
N SER A 296 -3.03 -43.92 9.93
CA SER A 296 -2.08 -45.04 9.89
C SER A 296 -1.92 -45.77 11.23
N LEU A 297 -2.37 -45.16 12.33
CA LEU A 297 -2.25 -45.74 13.67
C LEU A 297 -3.36 -46.77 13.99
N PRO A 298 -3.07 -47.76 14.85
CA PRO A 298 -4.10 -48.63 15.42
C PRO A 298 -5.21 -47.83 16.12
N ILE A 299 -6.45 -48.34 16.04
CA ILE A 299 -7.64 -47.66 16.58
C ILE A 299 -7.49 -47.32 18.07
N THR A 300 -6.94 -48.25 18.85
CA THR A 300 -6.73 -48.09 20.30
C THR A 300 -5.74 -46.97 20.62
N GLU A 301 -4.65 -46.87 19.88
CA GLU A 301 -3.63 -45.83 20.05
C GLU A 301 -4.16 -44.46 19.60
N LYS A 302 -4.88 -44.42 18.48
CA LYS A 302 -5.55 -43.21 17.98
C LYS A 302 -6.55 -42.64 18.99
N GLU A 303 -7.39 -43.48 19.59
CA GLU A 303 -8.38 -43.05 20.59
C GLU A 303 -7.72 -42.51 21.87
N LYS A 304 -6.64 -43.17 22.31
CA LYS A 304 -5.84 -42.71 23.45
C LYS A 304 -5.28 -41.31 23.18
N LEU A 305 -4.60 -41.12 22.05
CA LEU A 305 -4.01 -39.82 21.66
C LEU A 305 -5.06 -38.72 21.54
N LEU A 306 -6.21 -38.99 20.89
CA LEU A 306 -7.29 -38.00 20.78
C LEU A 306 -7.86 -37.60 22.15
N THR A 307 -7.91 -38.53 23.10
CA THR A 307 -8.36 -38.27 24.46
C THR A 307 -7.37 -37.39 25.22
N GLU A 308 -6.07 -37.67 25.09
CA GLU A 308 -5.00 -36.85 25.66
C GLU A 308 -4.99 -35.44 25.05
N CYS A 309 -5.10 -35.30 23.72
CA CYS A 309 -5.18 -34.00 23.05
C CYS A 309 -6.37 -33.15 23.53
N ARG A 310 -7.54 -33.76 23.79
CA ARG A 310 -8.71 -33.03 24.34
C ARG A 310 -8.43 -32.50 25.74
N LYS A 311 -7.69 -33.24 26.56
CA LYS A 311 -7.31 -32.83 27.92
C LYS A 311 -6.31 -31.68 27.88
N GLU A 312 -5.25 -31.80 27.09
CA GLU A 312 -4.22 -30.79 26.93
C GLU A 312 -4.73 -29.51 26.25
N GLY A 313 -5.65 -29.65 25.28
CA GLY A 313 -6.26 -28.51 24.60
C GLY A 313 -6.95 -27.53 25.57
N ARG A 314 -7.59 -28.04 26.64
CA ARG A 314 -8.17 -27.19 27.68
C ARG A 314 -7.11 -26.42 28.47
N GLN A 315 -5.97 -27.05 28.76
CA GLN A 315 -4.85 -26.41 29.45
C GLN A 315 -4.23 -25.30 28.59
N MET A 316 -4.05 -25.56 27.28
CA MET A 316 -3.56 -24.55 26.34
C MET A 316 -4.49 -23.35 26.23
N GLN A 317 -5.81 -23.57 26.19
CA GLN A 317 -6.79 -22.47 26.20
C GLN A 317 -6.73 -21.64 27.49
N ALA A 318 -6.54 -22.28 28.65
CA ALA A 318 -6.40 -21.58 29.92
C ALA A 318 -5.14 -20.67 29.92
N LYS A 319 -3.99 -21.22 29.52
CA LYS A 319 -2.74 -20.45 29.35
C LYS A 319 -2.89 -19.28 28.39
N TYR A 320 -3.62 -19.46 27.29
CA TYR A 320 -3.86 -18.38 26.34
C TYR A 320 -4.72 -17.26 26.94
N LYS A 321 -5.79 -17.59 27.68
CA LYS A 321 -6.62 -16.59 28.37
C LYS A 321 -5.81 -15.80 29.40
N GLU A 322 -4.91 -16.47 30.12
CA GLU A 322 -4.01 -15.83 31.07
C GLU A 322 -3.07 -14.84 30.36
N ARG A 323 -2.42 -15.28 29.28
CA ARG A 323 -1.57 -14.42 28.45
C ARG A 323 -2.33 -13.21 27.88
N LEU A 324 -3.60 -13.37 27.50
CA LEU A 324 -4.43 -12.25 27.04
C LEU A 324 -4.65 -11.22 28.15
N LYS A 325 -4.87 -11.65 29.40
CA LYS A 325 -4.99 -10.74 30.56
C LYS A 325 -3.69 -9.97 30.80
N GLU A 326 -2.54 -10.63 30.69
CA GLU A 326 -1.23 -9.96 30.82
C GLU A 326 -1.01 -8.91 29.72
N ILE A 327 -1.36 -9.25 28.48
CA ILE A 327 -1.26 -8.32 27.35
C ILE A 327 -2.19 -7.13 27.56
N GLU A 328 -3.41 -7.36 28.06
CA GLU A 328 -4.36 -6.29 28.36
C GLU A 328 -3.84 -5.37 29.47
N ALA A 329 -3.27 -5.93 30.54
CA ALA A 329 -2.67 -5.17 31.63
C ALA A 329 -1.53 -4.27 31.12
N LYS A 330 -0.61 -4.82 30.31
CA LYS A 330 0.46 -4.04 29.66
C LYS A 330 -0.06 -2.94 28.74
N ARG A 331 -1.13 -3.21 27.98
CA ARG A 331 -1.78 -2.20 27.12
C ARG A 331 -2.38 -1.07 27.96
N ARG A 332 -3.01 -1.40 29.08
CA ARG A 332 -3.61 -0.43 30.01
C ARG A 332 -2.55 0.47 30.63
N GLU A 333 -1.45 -0.12 31.09
CA GLU A 333 -0.29 0.62 31.61
C GLU A 333 0.29 1.57 30.55
N ASN A 334 0.48 1.08 29.31
CA ASN A 334 0.96 1.90 28.21
C ASN A 334 0.02 3.08 27.88
N LEU A 335 -1.29 2.87 27.96
CA LEU A 335 -2.29 3.93 27.78
C LEU A 335 -2.20 4.98 28.89
N GLN A 336 -2.09 4.56 30.15
CA GLN A 336 -1.91 5.45 31.30
C GLN A 336 -0.62 6.27 31.19
N ASN A 337 0.49 5.63 30.81
CA ASN A 337 1.77 6.31 30.60
C ASN A 337 1.69 7.35 29.47
N LYS A 338 0.98 7.04 28.38
CA LYS A 338 0.69 8.01 27.30
C LYS A 338 -0.15 9.18 27.79
N GLN A 339 -1.17 8.93 28.61
CA GLN A 339 -2.02 9.98 29.18
C GLN A 339 -1.22 10.91 30.10
N LEU A 340 -0.43 10.35 31.02
CA LEU A 340 0.47 11.12 31.89
C LEU A 340 1.50 11.93 31.10
N ALA A 341 2.05 11.36 30.02
CA ALA A 341 2.97 12.08 29.14
C ALA A 341 2.28 13.24 28.41
N LEU A 342 1.04 13.05 27.95
CA LEU A 342 0.24 14.08 27.32
C LEU A 342 -0.08 15.22 28.30
N GLU A 343 -0.51 14.89 29.52
CA GLU A 343 -0.77 15.87 30.59
C GLU A 343 0.50 16.66 30.95
N LYS A 344 1.65 15.97 31.12
CA LYS A 344 2.94 16.64 31.35
C LYS A 344 3.29 17.57 30.20
N LYS A 345 3.06 17.15 28.95
CA LYS A 345 3.31 17.99 27.76
C LYS A 345 2.39 19.20 27.73
N GLN A 346 1.10 19.05 28.06
CA GLN A 346 0.13 20.14 28.16
C GLN A 346 0.48 21.12 29.28
N LYS A 347 0.78 20.62 30.49
CA LYS A 347 1.22 21.45 31.62
C LYS A 347 2.49 22.23 31.28
N ARG A 348 3.49 21.59 30.66
CA ARG A 348 4.71 22.28 30.19
C ARG A 348 4.39 23.33 29.13
N ALA A 349 3.49 23.03 28.18
CA ALA A 349 3.08 24.01 27.17
C ALA A 349 2.38 25.22 27.80
N LEU A 350 1.49 25.01 28.77
CA LEU A 350 0.83 26.08 29.53
C LEU A 350 1.84 26.90 30.35
N GLN A 351 2.78 26.27 31.04
CA GLN A 351 3.85 26.94 31.78
C GLN A 351 4.73 27.81 30.85
N VAL A 352 5.10 27.28 29.69
CA VAL A 352 5.87 28.02 28.68
C VAL A 352 5.08 29.22 28.15
N LYS A 353 3.79 29.04 27.85
CA LYS A 353 2.90 30.13 27.43
C LYS A 353 2.76 31.20 28.51
N SER A 354 2.53 30.80 29.76
CA SER A 354 2.42 31.71 30.90
C SER A 354 3.71 32.51 31.10
N LYS A 355 4.89 31.85 31.05
CA LYS A 355 6.19 32.51 31.14
C LYS A 355 6.39 33.58 30.06
N HIS A 356 6.02 33.28 28.81
CA HIS A 356 6.13 34.24 27.72
C HIS A 356 5.09 35.36 27.82
N THR A 357 3.89 35.08 28.32
CA THR A 357 2.83 36.08 28.54
C THR A 357 3.24 37.05 29.65
N ASN A 358 3.79 36.56 30.76
CA ASN A 358 4.29 37.39 31.86
C ASN A 358 5.44 38.30 31.41
N ALA A 359 6.31 37.82 30.51
CA ALA A 359 7.37 38.65 29.93
C ALA A 359 6.81 39.80 29.08
N ILE A 360 5.72 39.56 28.34
CA ILE A 360 5.03 40.61 27.58
C ILE A 360 4.24 41.56 28.47
N LEU A 361 3.64 41.09 29.56
CA LEU A 361 3.01 41.98 30.55
C LEU A 361 4.00 43.00 31.12
N TYR A 362 5.29 42.63 31.24
CA TYR A 362 6.35 43.53 31.70
C TYR A 362 6.84 44.49 30.60
N TYR A 363 7.07 44.03 29.37
CA TYR A 363 7.65 44.84 28.28
C TYR A 363 6.63 45.51 27.35
N GLY A 364 5.34 45.22 27.51
CA GLY A 364 4.28 45.59 26.58
C GLY A 364 4.29 44.75 25.30
N LEU A 365 3.15 44.64 24.60
CA LEU A 365 3.08 44.03 23.26
C LEU A 365 3.21 45.13 22.21
N TRP A 366 4.23 45.05 21.35
CA TRP A 366 4.48 46.08 20.33
C TRP A 366 3.66 45.78 19.09
N GLN A 367 2.83 46.72 18.65
CA GLN A 367 1.90 46.52 17.55
C GLN A 367 2.24 47.36 16.32
N ARG A 368 2.92 48.49 16.49
CA ARG A 368 3.40 49.33 15.40
C ARG A 368 4.93 49.31 15.31
N PRO A 369 5.51 49.46 14.12
CA PRO A 369 6.96 49.61 13.97
C PRO A 369 7.53 50.77 14.80
N ASP A 370 6.78 51.86 14.93
CA ASP A 370 7.19 53.04 15.71
C ASP A 370 7.29 52.74 17.22
N ASP A 371 6.40 51.87 17.74
CA ASP A 371 6.45 51.42 19.14
C ASP A 371 7.77 50.70 19.45
N VAL A 372 8.31 49.96 18.46
CA VAL A 372 9.57 49.24 18.60
C VAL A 372 10.73 50.22 18.78
N GLU A 373 10.72 51.35 18.06
CA GLU A 373 11.81 52.34 18.15
C GLU A 373 11.73 53.15 19.45
N ASN A 374 10.53 53.60 19.81
CA ASN A 374 10.29 54.41 21.01
C ASN A 374 10.62 53.63 22.29
N ILE A 375 10.15 52.39 22.42
CA ILE A 375 10.37 51.59 23.63
C ILE A 375 11.82 51.09 23.71
N LEU A 376 12.49 50.85 22.57
CA LEU A 376 13.91 50.51 22.56
C LEU A 376 14.82 51.70 22.87
N ALA A 377 14.37 52.95 22.71
CA ALA A 377 15.15 54.13 23.08
C ALA A 377 15.29 54.27 24.60
N GLU A 378 14.29 53.84 25.36
CA GLU A 378 14.22 53.97 26.83
C GLU A 378 14.93 52.83 27.59
N LEU A 379 15.24 51.72 26.93
CA LEU A 379 15.80 50.53 27.56
C LEU A 379 17.34 50.47 27.52
N SER A 380 17.94 49.80 28.50
CA SER A 380 19.39 49.51 28.49
C SER A 380 19.75 48.44 27.45
N ASN A 381 21.00 48.42 26.94
CA ASN A 381 21.41 47.46 25.89
C ASN A 381 21.20 45.97 26.24
N THR A 382 21.28 45.61 27.52
CA THR A 382 21.02 44.25 28.00
C THR A 382 19.53 43.92 28.04
N GLU A 383 18.68 44.91 28.33
CA GLU A 383 17.22 44.79 28.35
C GLU A 383 16.61 44.80 26.94
N LYS A 384 17.16 45.60 26.01
CA LYS A 384 16.75 45.61 24.59
C LYS A 384 16.74 44.21 24.00
N ARG A 385 17.80 43.44 24.27
CA ARG A 385 17.92 42.05 23.79
C ARG A 385 16.85 41.13 24.40
N LYS A 386 16.56 41.29 25.68
CA LYS A 386 15.54 40.49 26.41
C LYS A 386 14.13 40.83 25.94
N ALA A 387 13.83 42.11 25.74
CA ALA A 387 12.55 42.59 25.22
C ALA A 387 12.30 42.04 23.80
N LEU A 388 13.25 42.24 22.87
CA LEU A 388 13.16 41.71 21.50
C LEU A 388 13.00 40.19 21.45
N SER A 389 13.78 39.46 22.26
CA SER A 389 13.66 38.00 22.35
C SER A 389 12.30 37.55 22.90
N SER A 390 11.70 38.34 23.80
CA SER A 390 10.39 38.05 24.39
C SER A 390 9.28 38.30 23.38
N GLN A 391 9.36 39.36 22.56
CA GLN A 391 8.42 39.62 21.46
C GLN A 391 8.41 38.48 20.43
N ILE A 392 9.59 38.05 19.95
CA ILE A 392 9.71 36.97 18.96
C ILE A 392 9.13 35.66 19.53
N ARG A 393 9.48 35.30 20.78
CA ARG A 393 9.01 34.07 21.42
C ARG A 393 7.51 34.09 21.71
N PHE A 394 6.96 35.24 22.09
CA PHE A 394 5.53 35.38 22.32
C PHE A 394 4.74 35.21 21.02
N ARG A 395 5.15 35.89 19.95
CA ARG A 395 4.54 35.76 18.61
C ARG A 395 4.62 34.33 18.07
N GLN A 396 5.74 33.64 18.29
CA GLN A 396 5.92 32.25 17.85
C GLN A 396 5.14 31.22 18.70
N LYS A 397 5.23 31.31 20.03
CA LYS A 397 4.80 30.22 20.95
C LYS A 397 3.42 30.46 21.57
N VAL A 398 3.01 31.72 21.72
CA VAL A 398 1.71 32.10 22.31
C VAL A 398 0.72 32.43 21.20
N LEU A 399 1.04 33.40 20.34
CA LEU A 399 0.16 33.82 19.23
C LEU A 399 0.15 32.82 18.05
N LYS A 400 1.18 31.97 17.94
CA LYS A 400 1.35 31.02 16.83
C LYS A 400 1.20 31.69 15.45
N GLN A 401 1.74 32.90 15.32
CA GLN A 401 1.65 33.64 14.07
C GLN A 401 2.28 32.82 12.93
N THR A 402 1.56 32.71 11.82
CA THR A 402 2.02 32.04 10.61
C THR A 402 2.79 33.03 9.76
N VAL A 403 4.04 32.73 9.45
CA VAL A 403 4.89 33.54 8.57
C VAL A 403 5.49 32.68 7.46
N ILE A 404 5.67 33.30 6.31
CA ILE A 404 6.27 32.69 5.12
C ILE A 404 7.72 32.27 5.43
N ASP A 405 8.47 33.15 6.09
CA ASP A 405 9.84 32.87 6.50
C ASP A 405 9.94 32.47 7.99
N LYS A 406 10.21 31.19 8.24
CA LYS A 406 10.42 30.64 9.59
C LYS A 406 11.73 31.10 10.23
N GLN A 407 12.66 31.69 9.46
CA GLN A 407 13.93 32.22 9.99
C GLN A 407 13.73 33.46 10.86
N LEU A 408 12.61 34.18 10.70
CA LEU A 408 12.26 35.35 11.52
C LEU A 408 12.11 35.02 13.01
N TYR A 409 11.80 33.76 13.35
CA TYR A 409 11.72 33.30 14.73
C TYR A 409 13.04 32.82 15.34
N GLN A 410 14.13 32.78 14.56
CA GLN A 410 15.43 32.36 15.04
C GLN A 410 16.14 33.52 15.75
N MET A 411 16.90 33.19 16.80
CA MET A 411 17.68 34.17 17.55
C MET A 411 19.20 33.94 17.45
N SER A 412 19.59 32.89 16.74
CA SER A 412 20.97 32.51 16.48
C SER A 412 21.07 31.65 15.23
N GLU A 413 22.25 31.66 14.61
CA GLU A 413 22.56 30.84 13.44
C GLU A 413 23.97 30.28 13.59
N LYS A 414 24.13 28.96 13.38
CA LYS A 414 25.42 28.25 13.54
C LYS A 414 26.13 28.55 14.87
N GLY A 415 25.37 28.66 15.96
CA GLY A 415 25.90 28.92 17.31
C GLY A 415 26.25 30.39 17.61
N LYS A 416 26.15 31.30 16.65
CA LYS A 416 26.33 32.75 16.87
C LYS A 416 24.98 33.44 17.03
N ALA A 417 24.81 34.19 18.11
CA ALA A 417 23.57 34.89 18.39
C ALA A 417 23.42 36.12 17.48
N TYR A 418 22.20 36.39 16.98
CA TYR A 418 21.94 37.51 16.07
C TYR A 418 22.26 38.87 16.71
N SER A 419 22.62 39.84 15.87
CA SER A 419 22.83 41.23 16.28
C SER A 419 21.50 41.86 16.73
N LEU A 420 21.59 42.91 17.55
CA LEU A 420 20.41 43.65 18.02
C LEU A 420 19.60 44.23 16.86
N GLU A 421 20.27 44.73 15.82
CA GLU A 421 19.63 45.25 14.60
C GLU A 421 18.89 44.15 13.83
N LYS A 422 19.48 42.96 13.70
CA LYS A 422 18.81 41.82 13.04
C LYS A 422 17.58 41.36 13.83
N LEU A 423 17.64 41.34 15.16
CA LEU A 423 16.48 41.01 16.00
C LEU A 423 15.38 42.09 15.94
N LYS A 424 15.76 43.37 15.89
CA LYS A 424 14.83 44.50 15.67
C LYS A 424 14.11 44.36 14.33
N ASN A 425 14.86 44.12 13.26
CA ASN A 425 14.30 43.94 11.92
C ASN A 425 13.38 42.72 11.84
N ASN A 426 13.73 41.61 12.50
CA ASN A 426 12.86 40.44 12.59
C ASN A 426 11.52 40.77 13.29
N VAL A 427 11.53 41.54 14.38
CA VAL A 427 10.29 41.96 15.07
C VAL A 427 9.47 42.92 14.22
N ILE A 428 10.09 43.88 13.54
CA ILE A 428 9.40 44.79 12.63
C ILE A 428 8.77 44.03 11.46
N GLN A 429 9.49 43.07 10.88
CA GLN A 429 8.95 42.24 9.81
C GLN A 429 7.80 41.37 10.31
N LEU A 430 7.91 40.78 11.50
CA LEU A 430 6.80 40.04 12.12
C LEU A 430 5.58 40.93 12.43
N ILE A 431 5.77 42.21 12.70
CA ILE A 431 4.67 43.18 12.88
C ILE A 431 4.03 43.52 11.54
N LYS A 432 4.84 43.76 10.50
CA LYS A 432 4.36 44.03 9.14
C LYS A 432 3.62 42.83 8.55
N ASP A 433 4.19 41.63 8.67
CA ASP A 433 3.54 40.39 8.24
C ASP A 433 2.22 40.11 9.00
N ALA A 434 2.09 40.60 10.24
CA ALA A 434 0.83 40.53 10.99
C ALA A 434 -0.21 41.55 10.49
N ALA A 435 0.22 42.69 9.97
CA ALA A 435 -0.63 43.74 9.40
C ALA A 435 -1.01 43.43 7.94
N ASP A 436 -0.13 42.76 7.20
CA ASP A 436 -0.28 42.40 5.78
C ASP A 436 -0.83 40.98 5.60
N SER A 437 -0.98 40.19 6.68
CA SER A 437 -1.69 38.92 6.59
C SER A 437 -3.12 39.22 6.14
N PRO A 438 -3.59 38.71 4.98
CA PRO A 438 -5.02 38.67 4.74
C PRO A 438 -5.59 37.90 5.93
N SER A 439 -6.57 38.50 6.61
CA SER A 439 -7.49 37.72 7.41
C SER A 439 -7.84 36.49 6.57
N GLU A 440 -7.74 35.28 7.12
CA GLU A 440 -8.42 34.13 6.53
C GLU A 440 -9.94 34.38 6.67
N GLU A 441 -10.43 35.37 5.92
CA GLU A 441 -11.82 35.61 5.62
C GLU A 441 -12.23 34.55 4.62
N SER A 442 -12.64 33.42 5.19
CA SER A 442 -13.74 32.67 4.60
C SER A 442 -14.91 33.65 4.38
N PRO A 443 -15.62 33.59 3.24
CA PRO A 443 -16.67 34.53 2.92
C PRO A 443 -17.87 34.21 3.82
N THR A 444 -17.92 34.85 4.98
CA THR A 444 -19.11 34.89 5.81
C THR A 444 -19.27 36.30 6.31
N GLN A 445 -20.45 36.88 6.05
CA GLN A 445 -20.91 38.18 6.54
C GLN A 445 -20.25 38.55 7.87
N GLU A 446 -19.64 39.74 7.92
CA GLU A 446 -19.00 40.33 9.11
C GLU A 446 -19.82 40.04 10.38
N ILE A 447 -19.39 39.04 11.17
CA ILE A 447 -19.96 38.84 12.49
C ILE A 447 -19.16 39.76 13.44
N PRO A 448 -19.78 40.79 14.02
CA PRO A 448 -19.12 41.68 14.97
C PRO A 448 -18.58 40.90 16.19
N LEU A 449 -17.51 41.41 16.78
CA LEU A 449 -16.91 40.83 18.00
C LEU A 449 -17.95 40.80 19.14
N LEU A 450 -18.47 39.62 19.46
CA LEU A 450 -19.51 39.43 20.46
C LEU A 450 -19.02 39.52 21.91
N VAL A 451 -17.76 39.15 22.16
CA VAL A 451 -17.21 39.06 23.53
C VAL A 451 -17.19 40.45 24.19
N GLY A 452 -17.82 40.54 25.36
CA GLY A 452 -17.94 41.77 26.15
C GLY A 452 -19.19 42.61 25.85
N LYS A 453 -19.93 42.31 24.78
CA LYS A 453 -21.12 43.06 24.39
C LYS A 453 -22.37 42.63 25.16
N LYS A 454 -23.27 43.59 25.40
CA LYS A 454 -24.67 43.30 25.76
C LYS A 454 -25.44 42.85 24.54
N VAL A 455 -26.23 41.80 24.71
CA VAL A 455 -27.01 41.17 23.64
C VAL A 455 -28.41 40.86 24.12
N ILE A 456 -29.36 40.79 23.20
CA ILE A 456 -30.70 40.25 23.42
C ILE A 456 -30.78 38.94 22.66
N HIS A 457 -30.88 37.83 23.38
CA HIS A 457 -30.99 36.49 22.80
C HIS A 457 -32.46 36.07 22.75
N THR A 458 -32.96 35.78 21.56
CA THR A 458 -34.34 35.37 21.30
C THR A 458 -34.43 33.85 21.31
N PHE A 459 -35.24 33.31 22.21
CA PHE A 459 -35.65 31.92 22.23
C PHE A 459 -37.15 31.84 21.87
N ASN A 460 -37.65 30.63 21.62
CA ASN A 460 -39.07 30.41 21.32
C ASN A 460 -40.02 30.93 22.42
N GLU A 461 -39.52 31.06 23.65
CA GLU A 461 -40.27 31.45 24.84
C GLU A 461 -40.16 32.97 25.15
N GLY A 462 -39.30 33.71 24.46
CA GLY A 462 -39.12 35.15 24.68
C GLY A 462 -37.73 35.69 24.38
N LYS A 463 -37.54 36.99 24.62
CA LYS A 463 -36.27 37.71 24.44
C LYS A 463 -35.57 37.89 25.79
N TRP A 464 -34.30 37.51 25.87
CA TRP A 464 -33.52 37.47 27.11
C TRP A 464 -32.28 38.36 26.99
N PRO A 465 -32.20 39.47 27.73
CA PRO A 465 -31.02 40.33 27.75
C PRO A 465 -29.89 39.66 28.53
N GLY A 466 -28.67 39.77 28.03
CA GLY A 466 -27.49 39.19 28.65
C GLY A 466 -26.18 39.79 28.15
N ARG A 467 -25.07 39.27 28.65
CA ARG A 467 -23.71 39.69 28.28
C ARG A 467 -22.84 38.50 27.94
N VAL A 468 -22.16 38.59 26.79
CA VAL A 468 -21.23 37.56 26.34
C VAL A 468 -19.89 37.73 27.07
N LEU A 469 -19.44 36.69 27.77
CA LEU A 469 -18.28 36.75 28.66
C LEU A 469 -16.97 36.38 27.94
N SER A 470 -16.96 35.24 27.24
CA SER A 470 -15.75 34.70 26.61
C SER A 470 -16.08 33.59 25.61
N VAL A 471 -15.11 33.23 24.76
CA VAL A 471 -15.17 32.03 23.92
C VAL A 471 -14.78 30.81 24.74
N VAL A 472 -15.45 29.68 24.55
CA VAL A 472 -15.18 28.43 25.27
C VAL A 472 -13.80 27.90 24.90
N ALA A 473 -12.99 27.60 25.92
CA ALA A 473 -11.66 27.06 25.73
C ALA A 473 -11.71 25.70 25.00
N GLY A 474 -11.14 25.65 23.80
CA GLY A 474 -11.08 24.44 22.97
C GLY A 474 -12.22 24.30 21.96
N PHE A 475 -13.24 25.16 22.00
CA PHE A 475 -14.39 25.15 21.09
C PHE A 475 -14.65 26.57 20.55
N PRO A 476 -13.97 26.99 19.47
CA PRO A 476 -13.97 28.39 19.00
C PRO A 476 -15.32 28.91 18.50
N GLU A 477 -16.26 28.01 18.21
CA GLU A 477 -17.63 28.36 17.79
C GLU A 477 -18.60 28.57 18.97
N PHE A 478 -18.21 28.22 20.20
CA PHE A 478 -19.07 28.31 21.38
C PHE A 478 -18.69 29.49 22.27
N TYR A 479 -19.70 30.18 22.81
CA TYR A 479 -19.55 31.37 23.63
C TYR A 479 -20.22 31.18 24.98
N ASN A 480 -19.55 31.64 26.04
CA ASN A 480 -20.09 31.76 27.37
C ASN A 480 -20.89 33.05 27.50
N ILE A 481 -22.16 32.96 27.90
CA ILE A 481 -23.09 34.07 28.09
C ILE A 481 -23.78 33.96 29.45
N VAL A 482 -24.04 35.11 30.08
CA VAL A 482 -24.90 35.22 31.27
C VAL A 482 -26.10 36.10 30.92
N TYR A 483 -27.28 35.74 31.41
CA TYR A 483 -28.49 36.55 31.28
C TYR A 483 -28.73 37.41 32.51
N ASP A 484 -29.30 38.60 32.32
CA ASP A 484 -29.50 39.57 33.40
C ASP A 484 -30.45 39.05 34.49
N CYS A 485 -31.40 38.16 34.14
CA CYS A 485 -32.29 37.49 35.08
C CYS A 485 -31.58 36.49 36.01
N ASP A 486 -30.38 36.04 35.63
CA ASP A 486 -29.57 35.06 36.36
C ASP A 486 -28.36 35.73 37.04
N LEU A 487 -28.38 37.05 37.24
CA LEU A 487 -27.38 37.77 38.05
C LEU A 487 -27.86 37.91 39.49
N GLN A 488 -26.97 37.66 40.46
CA GLN A 488 -27.22 37.94 41.88
C GLN A 488 -27.08 39.44 42.18
N GLU A 489 -27.58 39.92 43.33
CA GLU A 489 -27.54 41.35 43.73
C GLU A 489 -26.12 41.97 43.72
N ASN A 490 -25.08 41.14 43.81
CA ASN A 490 -23.67 41.54 43.73
C ASN A 490 -23.07 41.49 42.30
N SER A 491 -23.90 41.38 41.27
CA SER A 491 -23.50 41.22 39.86
C SER A 491 -22.67 39.96 39.55
N SER A 492 -22.72 38.94 40.43
CA SER A 492 -22.12 37.63 40.13
C SER A 492 -23.12 36.70 39.42
N PRO A 493 -22.68 35.95 38.39
CA PRO A 493 -23.57 35.07 37.63
C PRO A 493 -23.99 33.85 38.46
N ASN A 494 -25.30 33.61 38.54
CA ASN A 494 -25.87 32.39 39.14
C ASN A 494 -25.69 31.17 38.21
N ALA A 495 -25.74 31.40 36.90
CA ALA A 495 -25.48 30.39 35.87
C ALA A 495 -24.73 31.02 34.68
N ILE A 496 -23.87 30.22 34.04
CA ILE A 496 -23.20 30.56 32.78
C ILE A 496 -23.64 29.56 31.74
N TYR A 497 -24.15 30.05 30.61
CA TYR A 497 -24.64 29.24 29.51
C TYR A 497 -23.67 29.26 28.34
N THR A 498 -23.76 28.24 27.49
CA THR A 498 -22.85 28.05 26.36
C THR A 498 -23.64 27.79 25.08
N TYR A 499 -23.48 28.65 24.07
CA TYR A 499 -24.20 28.58 22.79
C TYR A 499 -23.32 28.92 21.58
N THR A 500 -23.74 28.52 20.38
CA THR A 500 -23.14 28.92 19.10
C THR A 500 -23.66 30.30 18.66
N LEU A 501 -23.38 31.33 19.47
CA LEU A 501 -23.95 32.67 19.31
C LEU A 501 -23.71 33.34 17.94
N LYS A 502 -22.68 32.91 17.20
CA LYS A 502 -22.45 33.34 15.81
C LYS A 502 -23.55 32.87 14.87
N GLU A 503 -24.06 31.65 15.05
CA GLU A 503 -25.17 31.11 14.28
C GLU A 503 -26.47 31.81 14.66
N ASP A 504 -26.68 32.04 15.96
CA ASP A 504 -27.85 32.78 16.46
C ASP A 504 -27.90 34.22 15.91
N TYR A 505 -26.75 34.89 15.80
CA TYR A 505 -26.64 36.20 15.17
C TYR A 505 -26.97 36.17 13.67
N ARG A 506 -26.43 35.19 12.92
CA ARG A 506 -26.75 35.01 11.49
C ARG A 506 -28.22 34.72 11.24
N ASN A 507 -28.85 33.99 12.15
CA ASN A 507 -30.26 33.62 12.06
C ASN A 507 -31.20 34.73 12.54
N GLY A 508 -30.67 35.88 13.01
CA GLY A 508 -31.47 36.98 13.54
C GLY A 508 -32.03 36.72 14.94
N ASN A 509 -31.59 35.66 15.61
CA ASN A 509 -32.00 35.29 16.96
C ASN A 509 -31.16 35.98 18.05
N LEU A 510 -30.06 36.65 17.68
CA LEU A 510 -29.22 37.40 18.60
C LEU A 510 -29.04 38.84 18.09
N GLU A 511 -29.44 39.82 18.90
CA GLU A 511 -29.30 41.25 18.61
C GLU A 511 -28.26 41.87 19.55
N ILE A 512 -27.32 42.67 19.03
CA ILE A 512 -26.35 43.39 19.87
C ILE A 512 -26.95 44.72 20.29
N VAL A 513 -26.98 44.97 21.60
CA VAL A 513 -27.43 46.24 22.15
C VAL A 513 -26.24 47.21 22.13
N PRO A 514 -26.35 48.38 21.48
CA PRO A 514 -25.31 49.40 21.57
C PRO A 514 -25.19 49.86 23.03
N GLU A 515 -23.97 49.78 23.58
CA GLU A 515 -23.64 50.31 24.92
C GLU A 515 -23.43 51.83 24.89
#